data_AF-A0A956UB58-F1
#
_entry.id   AF-A0A956UB58-F1
#
_cell.length_a   1.000
_cell.length_b   1.000
_cell.length_c   1.000
_cell.angle_alpha   90.00
_cell.angle_beta   90.00
_cell.angle_gamma   90.00
#
_symmetry.space_group_name_H-M   'P 1'
#
loop_
_entity.id
_entity.type
_entity.pdbx_description
1 polymer ?
#
loop_
_entity_poly.entity_id
_entity_poly.type
_entity_poly.pdbx_seq_one_letter_code
_entity_poly.pdbx_strand_id
1 'polypeptide(L)'
;FPPQAVPYLRGVSEAFHPSSLVAGQAGTEKYLRTLYSSGVPPTADAWSHHFKWHVSISAAQLEAHLHNTAAKMLAAAETAPFVIPPASAKFGHILDISVDKRGVSGSAIELSIKTRSGEWKVKKELVIRDFFAIPKSSIKRLKSARFVIDITRTGAGLISSVNLKGLGWGHGVGMQQTGAQGWAKAGRDYRQILAHYYQGTKIERA
;
A
#
# COMPACT_ATOMS: atom_id res chain seq x y z
N PHE A 1 -13.70 -2.81 9.99
CA PHE A 1 -12.74 -2.86 8.87
C PHE A 1 -11.67 -3.91 9.20
N PRO A 2 -11.32 -4.83 8.27
CA PRO A 2 -11.75 -4.91 6.87
C PRO A 2 -13.27 -5.14 6.70
N PRO A 3 -13.85 -4.89 5.51
CA PRO A 3 -15.24 -5.22 5.22
C PRO A 3 -15.46 -6.75 5.20
N GLN A 4 -16.72 -7.18 5.16
CA GLN A 4 -17.05 -8.59 4.96
C GLN A 4 -16.48 -9.08 3.62
N ALA A 5 -16.01 -10.33 3.60
CA ALA A 5 -15.43 -10.93 2.40
C ALA A 5 -16.49 -11.08 1.31
N VAL A 6 -16.13 -10.65 0.09
CA VAL A 6 -16.94 -10.88 -1.11
C VAL A 6 -16.44 -12.17 -1.78
N PRO A 7 -17.28 -13.20 -1.97
CA PRO A 7 -16.82 -14.55 -2.33
C PRO A 7 -15.92 -14.65 -3.57
N TYR A 8 -16.15 -13.78 -4.56
CA TYR A 8 -15.42 -13.76 -5.84
C TYR A 8 -14.20 -12.81 -5.87
N LEU A 9 -13.98 -12.01 -4.81
CA LEU A 9 -12.83 -11.11 -4.69
C LEU A 9 -11.83 -11.67 -3.68
N ARG A 10 -11.14 -12.74 -4.10
CA ARG A 10 -10.08 -13.39 -3.31
C ARG A 10 -8.71 -12.92 -3.77
N GLY A 11 -7.74 -12.90 -2.84
CA GLY A 11 -6.36 -12.64 -3.19
C GLY A 11 -5.84 -13.74 -4.12
N VAL A 12 -5.27 -13.34 -5.25
CA VAL A 12 -4.66 -14.26 -6.23
C VAL A 12 -3.21 -13.91 -6.45
N SER A 13 -2.42 -14.91 -6.82
CA SER A 13 -0.99 -14.73 -7.05
C SER A 13 -0.74 -13.91 -8.31
N GLU A 14 0.13 -12.91 -8.20
CA GLU A 14 0.66 -12.14 -9.34
C GLU A 14 1.79 -12.88 -10.07
N ALA A 15 2.32 -13.96 -9.49
CA ALA A 15 3.43 -14.74 -10.08
C ALA A 15 2.98 -15.56 -11.29
N PHE A 16 3.80 -15.61 -12.33
CA PHE A 16 3.58 -16.56 -13.45
C PHE A 16 3.61 -18.02 -12.99
N HIS A 17 4.47 -18.32 -12.02
CA HIS A 17 4.59 -19.64 -11.39
C HIS A 17 4.57 -19.47 -9.86
N PRO A 18 3.63 -20.07 -9.12
CA PRO A 18 3.54 -19.89 -7.66
C PRO A 18 4.82 -20.28 -6.89
N SER A 19 5.65 -21.16 -7.45
CA SER A 19 6.94 -21.58 -6.91
C SER A 19 8.10 -20.62 -7.19
N SER A 20 7.93 -19.63 -8.10
CA SER A 20 9.01 -18.70 -8.48
C SER A 20 9.17 -17.52 -7.54
N LEU A 21 8.31 -17.41 -6.52
CA LEU A 21 8.39 -16.42 -5.45
C LEU A 21 8.36 -17.13 -4.10
N VAL A 22 8.66 -16.39 -3.02
CA VAL A 22 8.68 -16.93 -1.66
C VAL A 22 7.29 -17.47 -1.29
N ALA A 23 7.13 -18.78 -1.46
CA ALA A 23 5.86 -19.48 -1.26
C ALA A 23 5.35 -19.25 0.18
N GLY A 24 4.05 -19.01 0.33
CA GLY A 24 3.42 -18.79 1.63
C GLY A 24 3.73 -17.44 2.31
N GLN A 25 4.48 -16.55 1.66
CA GLN A 25 4.80 -15.21 2.19
C GLN A 25 4.16 -14.06 1.42
N ALA A 26 3.21 -14.35 0.52
CA ALA A 26 2.48 -13.34 -0.22
C ALA A 26 1.90 -12.28 0.74
N GLY A 27 2.19 -11.02 0.44
CA GLY A 27 1.75 -9.87 1.23
C GLY A 27 2.53 -9.58 2.53
N THR A 28 3.54 -10.38 2.87
CA THR A 28 4.46 -10.03 3.97
C THR A 28 5.40 -8.89 3.57
N GLU A 29 5.93 -8.17 4.55
CA GLU A 29 6.96 -7.16 4.28
C GLU A 29 8.20 -7.75 3.61
N LYS A 30 8.65 -8.92 4.07
CA LYS A 30 9.80 -9.63 3.46
C LYS A 30 9.56 -9.87 1.96
N TYR A 31 8.37 -10.36 1.60
CA TYR A 31 7.98 -10.57 0.21
C TYR A 31 8.00 -9.27 -0.61
N LEU A 32 7.44 -8.18 -0.07
CA LEU A 32 7.47 -6.88 -0.77
C LEU A 32 8.90 -6.35 -0.94
N ARG A 33 9.77 -6.52 0.07
CA ARG A 33 11.19 -6.15 -0.02
C ARG A 33 11.89 -6.94 -1.12
N THR A 34 11.67 -8.26 -1.18
CA THR A 34 12.21 -9.12 -2.23
C THR A 34 11.78 -8.63 -3.62
N LEU A 35 10.47 -8.44 -3.85
CA LEU A 35 9.96 -7.95 -5.14
C LEU A 35 10.53 -6.60 -5.54
N TYR A 36 10.65 -5.68 -4.57
CA TYR A 36 11.17 -4.35 -4.82
C TYR A 36 12.66 -4.40 -5.23
N SER A 37 13.46 -5.26 -4.58
CA SER A 37 14.89 -5.43 -4.85
C SER A 37 15.21 -6.24 -6.12
N SER A 38 14.35 -7.18 -6.52
CA SER A 38 14.56 -7.99 -7.73
C SER A 38 14.52 -7.13 -8.98
N GLY A 39 15.43 -7.29 -9.96
CA GLY A 39 15.41 -6.49 -11.20
C GLY A 39 14.04 -6.48 -11.88
N VAL A 40 13.62 -7.63 -12.41
CA VAL A 40 12.28 -7.88 -12.94
C VAL A 40 11.74 -9.16 -12.28
N PRO A 41 10.87 -9.07 -11.26
CA PRO A 41 10.34 -10.28 -10.64
C PRO A 41 9.39 -11.02 -11.60
N PRO A 42 9.27 -12.37 -11.50
CA PRO A 42 8.49 -13.21 -12.41
C PRO A 42 6.98 -13.09 -12.16
N THR A 43 6.45 -11.88 -12.32
CA THR A 43 5.05 -11.51 -12.06
C THR A 43 4.41 -10.90 -13.30
N ALA A 44 3.10 -11.03 -13.43
CA ALA A 44 2.35 -10.59 -14.62
C ALA A 44 2.40 -9.07 -14.85
N ASP A 45 2.76 -8.28 -13.84
CA ASP A 45 2.75 -6.82 -13.86
C ASP A 45 4.13 -6.17 -13.73
N ALA A 46 5.19 -6.94 -13.41
CA ALA A 46 6.55 -6.44 -13.22
C ALA A 46 7.14 -5.66 -14.40
N TRP A 47 6.65 -5.93 -15.61
CA TRP A 47 7.09 -5.25 -16.83
C TRP A 47 6.62 -3.78 -16.88
N SER A 48 5.64 -3.38 -16.06
CA SER A 48 5.11 -2.03 -16.07
C SER A 48 6.08 -1.02 -15.43
N HIS A 49 6.24 0.14 -16.07
CA HIS A 49 6.97 1.29 -15.50
C HIS A 49 6.33 1.83 -14.20
N HIS A 50 5.11 1.39 -13.88
CA HIS A 50 4.41 1.74 -12.66
C HIS A 50 4.51 0.66 -11.58
N PHE A 51 5.18 -0.47 -11.87
CA PHE A 51 5.31 -1.58 -10.93
C PHE A 51 6.11 -1.18 -9.70
N LYS A 52 7.15 -0.37 -9.84
CA LYS A 52 7.92 0.15 -8.70
C LYS A 52 7.77 1.66 -8.61
N TRP A 53 7.66 2.15 -7.38
CA TRP A 53 7.71 3.57 -7.11
C TRP A 53 8.41 3.85 -5.79
N HIS A 54 8.99 5.03 -5.69
CA HIS A 54 9.70 5.47 -4.51
C HIS A 54 9.31 6.91 -4.18
N VAL A 55 9.19 7.20 -2.89
CA VAL A 55 9.04 8.56 -2.37
C VAL A 55 9.95 8.69 -1.15
N SER A 56 10.74 9.77 -1.10
CA SER A 56 11.51 10.16 0.08
C SER A 56 10.95 11.47 0.62
N ILE A 57 10.66 11.52 1.92
CA ILE A 57 10.07 12.67 2.59
C ILE A 57 10.94 12.99 3.80
N SER A 58 11.39 14.24 3.97
CA SER A 58 12.07 14.62 5.20
C SER A 58 11.12 14.58 6.40
N ALA A 59 11.63 14.29 7.59
CA ALA A 59 10.82 14.27 8.80
C ALA A 59 10.11 15.61 9.04
N ALA A 60 10.81 16.72 8.83
CA ALA A 60 10.25 18.06 8.98
C ALA A 60 9.09 18.35 8.01
N GLN A 61 9.24 17.98 6.73
CA GLN A 61 8.15 18.11 5.76
C GLN A 61 6.98 17.21 6.16
N LEU A 62 7.26 15.95 6.52
CA LEU A 62 6.21 15.02 6.91
C LEU A 62 5.42 15.53 8.12
N GLU A 63 6.10 15.99 9.17
CA GLU A 63 5.46 16.58 10.35
C GLU A 63 4.58 17.79 10.02
N ALA A 64 5.12 18.74 9.22
CA ALA A 64 4.40 19.95 8.82
C ALA A 64 3.10 19.64 8.06
N HIS A 65 3.10 18.57 7.25
CA HIS A 65 1.93 18.17 6.48
C HIS A 65 0.97 17.31 7.30
N LEU A 66 1.47 16.32 8.05
CA LEU A 66 0.63 15.40 8.80
C LEU A 66 -0.15 16.08 9.92
N HIS A 67 0.39 17.14 10.53
CA HIS A 67 -0.38 17.94 11.49
C HIS A 67 -1.73 18.41 10.90
N ASN A 68 -1.69 18.96 9.69
CA ASN A 68 -2.87 19.46 9.00
C ASN A 68 -3.74 18.33 8.41
N THR A 69 -3.11 17.32 7.83
CA THR A 69 -3.82 16.19 7.20
C THR A 69 -4.59 15.38 8.24
N ALA A 70 -3.97 15.08 9.40
CA ALA A 70 -4.62 14.35 10.47
C ALA A 70 -5.87 15.08 11.00
N ALA A 71 -5.75 16.39 11.25
CA ALA A 71 -6.88 17.21 11.70
C ALA A 71 -8.02 17.25 10.66
N LYS A 72 -7.69 17.45 9.37
CA LYS A 72 -8.69 17.46 8.29
C LYS A 72 -9.39 16.12 8.14
N MET A 73 -8.67 15.01 8.25
CA MET A 73 -9.26 13.68 8.16
C MET A 73 -10.13 13.35 9.37
N LEU A 74 -9.78 13.80 10.57
CA LEU A 74 -10.65 13.67 11.74
C LEU A 74 -11.96 14.46 11.60
N ALA A 75 -11.95 15.57 10.87
CA ALA A 75 -13.12 16.41 10.65
C ALA A 75 -14.05 15.90 9.52
N ALA A 76 -13.59 14.98 8.67
CA ALA A 76 -14.35 14.51 7.51
C ALA A 76 -15.00 13.15 7.78
N ALA A 77 -16.32 13.04 7.60
CA ALA A 77 -17.09 11.82 7.90
C ALA A 77 -16.56 10.56 7.18
N GLU A 78 -16.02 10.72 5.97
CA GLU A 78 -15.50 9.61 5.14
C GLU A 78 -14.17 9.01 5.65
N THR A 79 -13.39 9.78 6.41
CA THR A 79 -12.04 9.41 6.85
C THR A 79 -11.92 9.30 8.37
N ALA A 80 -12.72 10.05 9.14
CA ALA A 80 -12.70 10.06 10.60
C ALA A 80 -12.81 8.67 11.25
N PRO A 81 -13.66 7.73 10.77
CA PRO A 81 -13.73 6.37 11.33
C PRO A 81 -12.44 5.55 11.20
N PHE A 82 -11.49 6.02 10.38
CA PHE A 82 -10.24 5.32 10.06
C PHE A 82 -9.00 6.05 10.56
N VAL A 83 -9.13 7.21 11.21
CA VAL A 83 -8.02 7.95 11.82
C VAL A 83 -8.27 8.01 13.32
N ILE A 84 -7.37 7.40 14.09
CA ILE A 84 -7.49 7.27 15.54
C ILE A 84 -6.37 8.11 16.17
N PRO A 85 -6.70 9.25 16.80
CA PRO A 85 -5.70 10.09 17.45
C PRO A 85 -5.30 9.52 18.82
N PRO A 86 -4.14 9.92 19.36
CA PRO A 86 -3.85 9.73 20.77
C PRO A 86 -4.78 10.59 21.64
N ALA A 87 -4.83 10.31 22.94
CA ALA A 87 -5.65 11.08 23.90
C ALA A 87 -5.36 12.59 23.88
N SER A 88 -4.13 12.99 23.53
CA SER A 88 -3.75 14.40 23.43
C SER A 88 -4.35 15.13 22.21
N ALA A 89 -4.81 14.40 21.19
CA ALA A 89 -5.19 14.88 19.86
C ALA A 89 -4.14 15.74 19.12
N LYS A 90 -2.95 15.94 19.70
CA LYS A 90 -1.84 16.67 19.10
C LYS A 90 -1.02 15.72 18.24
N PHE A 91 -0.58 16.18 17.07
CA PHE A 91 0.26 15.35 16.21
C PHE A 91 1.61 15.04 16.86
N GLY A 92 2.42 16.04 17.19
CA GLY A 92 3.72 15.88 17.87
C GLY A 92 4.87 15.45 16.95
N HIS A 93 6.09 15.42 17.48
CA HIS A 93 7.29 15.01 16.73
C HIS A 93 7.32 13.49 16.49
N ILE A 94 7.61 13.07 15.27
CA ILE A 94 7.62 11.66 14.85
C ILE A 94 8.82 10.94 15.47
N LEU A 95 8.54 9.82 16.12
CA LEU A 95 9.52 8.92 16.72
C LEU A 95 9.71 7.65 15.91
N ASP A 96 8.62 7.17 15.30
CA ASP A 96 8.59 5.95 14.48
C ASP A 96 7.35 5.89 13.57
N ILE A 97 7.45 5.12 12.49
CA ILE A 97 6.33 4.84 11.57
C ILE A 97 6.39 3.37 11.16
N SER A 98 5.30 2.63 11.35
CA SER A 98 5.21 1.20 11.04
C SER A 98 3.91 0.84 10.33
N VAL A 99 3.96 -0.22 9.51
CA VAL A 99 2.75 -0.88 9.00
C VAL A 99 2.43 -2.04 9.94
N ASP A 100 1.35 -1.89 10.71
CA ASP A 100 0.97 -2.87 11.73
C ASP A 100 0.19 -4.06 11.13
N LYS A 101 -0.59 -3.80 10.08
CA LYS A 101 -1.38 -4.83 9.41
C LYS A 101 -1.38 -4.64 7.90
N ARG A 102 -1.22 -5.77 7.20
CA ARG A 102 -1.29 -5.86 5.74
C ARG A 102 -2.45 -6.74 5.30
N GLY A 103 -3.01 -6.44 4.14
CA GLY A 103 -3.93 -7.34 3.43
C GLY A 103 -3.17 -8.49 2.77
N VAL A 104 -3.90 -9.44 2.19
CA VAL A 104 -3.34 -10.65 1.54
C VAL A 104 -2.35 -10.36 0.42
N SER A 105 -2.49 -9.21 -0.25
CA SER A 105 -1.59 -8.73 -1.31
C SER A 105 -0.45 -7.85 -0.78
N GLY A 106 -0.39 -7.58 0.52
CA GLY A 106 0.63 -6.76 1.16
C GLY A 106 0.31 -5.27 1.27
N SER A 107 -0.85 -4.84 0.78
CA SER A 107 -1.35 -3.47 1.00
C SER A 107 -1.41 -3.19 2.50
N ALA A 108 -0.83 -2.08 2.95
CA ALA A 108 -1.03 -1.57 4.30
C ALA A 108 -2.52 -1.29 4.50
N ILE A 109 -3.07 -1.83 5.59
CA ILE A 109 -4.47 -1.65 5.97
C ILE A 109 -4.63 -1.11 7.40
N GLU A 110 -3.56 -1.16 8.19
CA GLU A 110 -3.38 -0.45 9.46
C GLU A 110 -1.91 0.01 9.54
N LEU A 111 -1.71 1.29 9.87
CA LEU A 111 -0.43 1.96 10.00
C LEU A 111 -0.41 2.74 11.31
N SER A 112 0.72 2.71 12.01
CA SER A 112 0.95 3.46 13.24
C SER A 112 2.05 4.49 13.06
N ILE A 113 1.83 5.67 13.64
CA ILE A 113 2.82 6.74 13.73
C ILE A 113 2.97 7.11 15.19
N LYS A 114 4.13 6.75 15.76
CA LYS A 114 4.47 7.10 17.13
C LYS A 114 5.02 8.50 17.14
N THR A 115 4.47 9.35 17.99
CA THR A 115 4.97 10.70 18.20
C THR A 115 5.21 10.97 19.68
N ARG A 116 5.86 12.10 19.98
CA ARG A 116 5.99 12.58 21.36
C ARG A 116 4.65 12.88 22.05
N SER A 117 3.56 13.02 21.30
CA SER A 117 2.23 13.31 21.81
C SER A 117 1.32 12.08 21.88
N GLY A 118 1.85 10.91 21.51
CA GLY A 118 1.17 9.62 21.54
C GLY A 118 1.17 8.93 20.18
N GLU A 119 0.45 7.83 20.06
CA GLU A 119 0.39 7.05 18.82
C GLU A 119 -0.86 7.38 18.02
N TRP A 120 -0.66 7.66 16.74
CA TRP A 120 -1.73 7.80 15.74
C TRP A 120 -1.89 6.49 15.00
N LYS A 121 -3.13 6.01 14.83
CA LYS A 121 -3.43 4.88 13.96
C LYS A 121 -4.25 5.30 12.76
N VAL A 122 -3.83 4.86 11.58
CA VAL A 122 -4.51 5.11 10.30
C VAL A 122 -4.87 3.78 9.67
N LYS A 123 -6.16 3.58 9.39
CA LYS A 123 -6.73 2.36 8.81
C LYS A 123 -7.25 2.63 7.41
N LYS A 124 -7.59 1.58 6.67
CA LYS A 124 -8.15 1.62 5.29
C LYS A 124 -7.12 2.11 4.25
N GLU A 125 -6.94 1.28 3.23
CA GLU A 125 -5.96 1.45 2.13
C GLU A 125 -5.94 2.87 1.55
N LEU A 126 -7.10 3.38 1.16
CA LEU A 126 -7.23 4.69 0.53
C LEU A 126 -6.86 5.83 1.49
N VAL A 127 -7.29 5.73 2.75
CA VAL A 127 -7.01 6.75 3.77
C VAL A 127 -5.52 6.76 4.09
N ILE A 128 -4.87 5.60 4.20
CA ILE A 128 -3.41 5.50 4.37
C ILE A 128 -2.67 6.18 3.20
N ARG A 129 -3.12 5.98 1.96
CA ARG A 129 -2.49 6.63 0.80
C ARG A 129 -2.66 8.14 0.77
N ASP A 130 -3.83 8.61 1.17
CA ASP A 130 -4.14 10.04 1.28
C ASP A 130 -3.45 10.68 2.50
N PHE A 131 -3.13 9.89 3.53
CA PHE A 131 -2.47 10.39 4.72
C PHE A 131 -1.07 10.95 4.42
N PHE A 132 -0.36 10.34 3.47
CA PHE A 132 0.94 10.83 2.98
C PHE A 132 0.84 11.87 1.85
N ALA A 133 -0.36 12.40 1.56
CA ALA A 133 -0.50 13.47 0.59
C ALA A 133 0.17 14.75 1.10
N ILE A 134 1.03 15.33 0.27
CA ILE A 134 1.73 16.57 0.56
C ILE A 134 1.30 17.63 -0.45
N PRO A 135 0.42 18.58 -0.06
CA PRO A 135 -0.01 19.67 -0.93
C PRO A 135 1.17 20.45 -1.49
N LYS A 136 1.06 20.89 -2.76
CA LYS A 136 2.10 21.63 -3.49
C LYS A 136 3.42 20.85 -3.71
N SER A 137 3.44 19.54 -3.46
CA SER A 137 4.47 18.61 -3.94
C SER A 137 3.95 17.71 -5.06
N SER A 138 4.82 16.84 -5.59
CA SER A 138 4.43 15.77 -6.52
C SER A 138 3.63 14.63 -5.87
N ILE A 139 3.55 14.57 -4.53
CA ILE A 139 2.92 13.48 -3.77
C ILE A 139 1.47 13.86 -3.45
N LYS A 140 0.58 13.78 -4.44
CA LYS A 140 -0.86 14.05 -4.25
C LYS A 140 -1.60 12.93 -3.52
N ARG A 141 -1.12 11.70 -3.68
CA ARG A 141 -1.58 10.45 -3.08
C ARG A 141 -0.54 9.39 -3.41
N LEU A 142 -0.26 8.46 -2.50
CA LEU A 142 0.61 7.32 -2.85
C LEU A 142 -0.02 6.47 -3.97
N LYS A 143 0.80 5.94 -4.89
CA LYS A 143 0.29 5.14 -6.03
C LYS A 143 -0.45 3.88 -5.57
N SER A 144 -0.03 3.28 -4.46
CA SER A 144 -0.68 2.14 -3.81
C SER A 144 -0.40 2.18 -2.29
N ALA A 145 -1.12 1.39 -1.49
CA ALA A 145 -0.72 1.12 -0.12
C ALA A 145 0.22 -0.10 0.00
N ARG A 146 0.66 -0.70 -1.12
CA ARG A 146 1.61 -1.81 -1.15
C ARG A 146 3.04 -1.28 -1.06
N PHE A 147 3.48 -0.91 0.13
CA PHE A 147 4.83 -0.36 0.33
C PHE A 147 5.50 -0.87 1.60
N VAL A 148 6.81 -0.70 1.64
CA VAL A 148 7.66 -0.86 2.82
C VAL A 148 8.25 0.50 3.19
N ILE A 149 8.59 0.65 4.46
CA ILE A 149 9.10 1.90 5.03
C ILE A 149 10.56 1.67 5.42
N ASP A 150 11.43 2.56 4.95
CA ASP A 150 12.81 2.67 5.43
C ASP A 150 13.00 4.04 6.10
N ILE A 151 13.43 4.02 7.36
CA ILE A 151 13.63 5.23 8.16
C ILE A 151 15.12 5.55 8.19
N THR A 152 15.49 6.73 7.71
CA THR A 152 16.84 7.26 7.88
C THR A 152 16.89 8.09 9.15
N ARG A 153 17.95 7.93 9.94
CA ARG A 153 18.17 8.67 11.20
C ARG A 153 19.44 9.53 11.12
N THR A 154 19.44 10.64 11.84
CA THR A 154 20.65 11.46 12.08
C THR A 154 21.58 10.75 13.06
N GLY A 155 22.81 11.26 13.22
CA GLY A 155 23.75 10.75 14.23
C GLY A 155 23.24 10.84 15.68
N ALA A 156 22.26 11.73 15.94
CA ALA A 156 21.58 11.84 17.23
C ALA A 156 20.38 10.88 17.37
N GLY A 157 20.15 9.97 16.42
CA GLY A 157 19.06 9.00 16.44
C GLY A 157 17.68 9.55 16.04
N LEU A 158 17.58 10.83 15.67
CA LEU A 158 16.33 11.45 15.21
C LEU A 158 16.02 11.02 13.77
N ILE A 159 14.74 10.84 13.44
CA ILE A 159 14.36 10.55 12.05
C ILE A 159 14.69 11.77 11.18
N SER A 160 15.46 11.56 10.11
CA SER A 160 15.78 12.58 9.11
C SER A 160 14.89 12.47 7.87
N SER A 161 14.63 11.24 7.40
CA SER A 161 13.72 11.00 6.29
C SER A 161 12.99 9.66 6.40
N VAL A 162 11.81 9.63 5.80
CA VAL A 162 10.95 8.46 5.64
C VAL A 162 10.90 8.11 4.16
N ASN A 163 11.35 6.90 3.84
CA ASN A 163 11.50 6.41 2.49
C ASN A 163 10.45 5.32 2.24
N LEU A 164 9.47 5.64 1.41
CA LEU A 164 8.42 4.72 1.01
C LEU A 164 8.83 4.06 -0.30
N LYS A 165 8.95 2.73 -0.28
CA LYS A 165 9.28 1.90 -1.44
C LYS A 165 8.07 1.03 -1.75
N GLY A 166 7.39 1.32 -2.84
CA GLY A 166 6.10 0.71 -3.14
C GLY A 166 6.03 -0.01 -4.45
N LEU A 167 5.00 -0.86 -4.53
CA LEU A 167 4.72 -1.78 -5.61
C LEU A 167 3.30 -1.54 -6.17
N GLY A 168 3.19 -1.56 -7.49
CA GLY A 168 1.94 -1.40 -8.22
C GLY A 168 1.30 -0.01 -8.12
N TRP A 169 0.17 0.14 -8.81
CA TRP A 169 -0.63 1.36 -8.83
C TRP A 169 -2.12 1.00 -8.82
N GLY A 170 -2.85 1.53 -7.83
CA GLY A 170 -4.29 1.32 -7.66
C GLY A 170 -4.63 0.80 -6.28
N HIS A 171 -5.91 0.47 -6.08
CA HIS A 171 -6.43 -0.04 -4.81
C HIS A 171 -6.25 -1.56 -4.63
N GLY A 172 -5.87 -2.29 -5.69
CA GLY A 172 -5.55 -3.72 -5.62
C GLY A 172 -6.74 -4.66 -5.38
N VAL A 173 -7.92 -4.31 -5.90
CA VAL A 173 -9.15 -5.13 -5.82
C VAL A 173 -9.67 -5.39 -7.23
N GLY A 174 -10.13 -6.62 -7.51
CA GLY A 174 -10.62 -7.02 -8.83
C GLY A 174 -9.49 -7.31 -9.81
N MET A 175 -9.64 -6.88 -11.06
CA MET A 175 -8.67 -7.13 -12.12
C MET A 175 -7.58 -6.07 -12.18
N GLN A 176 -6.31 -6.51 -12.10
CA GLN A 176 -5.18 -5.65 -12.38
C GLN A 176 -4.95 -5.55 -13.90
N GLN A 177 -5.12 -4.35 -14.46
CA GLN A 177 -5.05 -4.12 -15.91
C GLN A 177 -3.69 -4.50 -16.51
N THR A 178 -2.58 -4.07 -15.89
CA THR A 178 -1.23 -4.41 -16.36
C THR A 178 -0.92 -5.89 -16.21
N GLY A 179 -1.42 -6.52 -15.15
CA GLY A 179 -1.33 -7.96 -14.93
C GLY A 179 -2.13 -8.75 -15.97
N ALA A 180 -3.36 -8.33 -16.29
CA ALA A 180 -4.16 -8.90 -17.37
C ALA A 180 -3.44 -8.85 -18.72
N GLN A 181 -2.79 -7.72 -19.04
CA GLN A 181 -1.95 -7.62 -20.25
C GLN A 181 -0.72 -8.53 -20.19
N GLY A 182 -0.07 -8.69 -19.03
CA GLY A 182 1.04 -9.64 -18.88
C GLY A 182 0.60 -11.09 -19.05
N TRP A 183 -0.57 -11.45 -18.51
CA TRP A 183 -1.19 -12.76 -18.73
C TRP A 183 -1.53 -13.00 -20.20
N ALA A 184 -2.06 -11.99 -20.90
CA ALA A 184 -2.35 -12.07 -22.33
C ALA A 184 -1.07 -12.27 -23.16
N LYS A 185 0.00 -11.53 -22.84
CA LYS A 185 1.33 -11.71 -23.46
C LYS A 185 1.92 -13.10 -23.18
N ALA A 186 1.57 -13.71 -22.06
CA ALA A 186 1.91 -15.08 -21.71
C ALA A 186 0.96 -16.14 -22.33
N GLY A 187 0.10 -15.74 -23.28
CA GLY A 187 -0.76 -16.65 -24.06
C GLY A 187 -2.10 -16.97 -23.43
N ARG A 188 -2.50 -16.31 -22.33
CA ARG A 188 -3.83 -16.52 -21.75
C ARG A 188 -4.91 -15.77 -22.52
N ASP A 189 -6.05 -16.41 -22.74
CA ASP A 189 -7.23 -15.74 -23.28
C ASP A 189 -7.99 -14.94 -22.21
N TYR A 190 -8.97 -14.14 -22.64
CA TYR A 190 -9.75 -13.30 -21.73
C TYR A 190 -10.55 -14.13 -20.70
N ARG A 191 -10.97 -15.36 -21.03
CA ARG A 191 -11.74 -16.22 -20.12
C ARG A 191 -10.86 -16.69 -18.97
N GLN A 192 -9.63 -17.11 -19.29
CA GLN A 192 -8.61 -17.51 -18.32
C GLN A 192 -8.17 -16.33 -17.44
N ILE A 193 -8.04 -15.13 -18.01
CA ILE A 193 -7.70 -13.91 -17.27
C ILE A 193 -8.82 -13.54 -16.29
N LEU A 194 -10.08 -13.53 -16.74
CA LEU A 194 -11.22 -13.22 -15.89
C LEU A 194 -11.39 -14.28 -14.78
N ALA A 195 -11.27 -15.57 -15.10
CA ALA A 195 -11.34 -16.64 -14.11
C ALA A 195 -10.22 -16.56 -13.06
N HIS A 196 -9.05 -16.01 -13.43
CA HIS A 196 -7.97 -15.74 -12.50
C HIS A 196 -8.32 -14.63 -11.50
N TYR A 197 -8.84 -13.48 -11.94
CA TYR A 197 -9.14 -12.35 -11.05
C TYR A 197 -10.50 -12.45 -10.33
N TYR A 198 -11.47 -13.12 -10.94
CA TYR A 198 -12.85 -13.23 -10.45
C TYR A 198 -13.21 -14.70 -10.24
N GLN A 199 -12.60 -15.30 -9.22
CA GLN A 199 -12.74 -16.72 -8.93
C GLN A 199 -14.20 -17.12 -8.67
N GLY A 200 -14.65 -18.21 -9.31
CA GLY A 200 -16.01 -18.73 -9.15
C GLY A 200 -17.09 -17.98 -9.93
N THR A 201 -16.72 -17.01 -10.77
CA THR A 201 -17.66 -16.33 -11.68
C THR A 201 -17.84 -17.10 -12.98
N LYS A 202 -18.93 -16.81 -13.71
CA LYS A 202 -19.22 -17.34 -15.05
C LYS A 202 -19.39 -16.19 -16.02
N ILE A 203 -19.08 -16.44 -17.30
CA ILE A 203 -19.30 -15.50 -18.39
C ILE A 203 -20.61 -15.87 -19.06
N GLU A 204 -21.56 -14.93 -19.08
CA GLU A 204 -22.87 -15.09 -19.69
C GLU A 204 -23.07 -14.04 -20.79
N ARG A 205 -23.89 -14.37 -21.79
CA ARG A 205 -24.33 -13.41 -22.80
C ARG A 205 -25.53 -12.65 -22.22
N ALA A 206 -25.48 -11.32 -22.28
CA ALA A 206 -26.59 -10.47 -21.88
C ALA A 206 -27.81 -10.65 -22.81
#